data_AF-A0ABD0NP39-F1
#
_entry.id   AF-A0ABD0NP39-F1
#
_cell.length_a   1.000
_cell.length_b   1.000
_cell.length_c   1.000
_cell.angle_alpha   90.00
_cell.angle_beta   90.00
_cell.angle_gamma   90.00
#
_symmetry.space_group_name_H-M   'P 1'
#
loop_
_entity.id
_entity.type
_entity.pdbx_description
1 polymer ?
#
loop_
_entity_poly.entity_id
_entity_poly.type
_entity_poly.pdbx_seq_one_letter_code
_entity_poly.pdbx_strand_id
1 'polypeptide(L)' 'PQHGRGSARQDVLRCGWLRKQGGFVKTWHTRWFVLRGDQLYYYKDEDETKAL' A
#
# COMPACT_ATOMS: atom_id res chain seq x y z
N PRO A 1 28.95 4.02 16.31
CA PRO A 1 27.57 4.39 15.93
C PRO A 1 26.79 3.17 15.45
N GLN A 2 26.11 2.48 16.38
CA GLN A 2 25.25 1.35 16.08
C GLN A 2 23.99 1.87 15.37
N HIS A 3 23.88 1.67 14.05
CA HIS A 3 22.59 1.80 13.37
C HIS A 3 21.80 0.52 13.65
N GLY A 4 21.20 0.47 14.84
CA GLY A 4 20.15 -0.48 15.13
C GLY A 4 19.01 -0.22 14.16
N ARG A 5 18.95 -0.98 13.06
CA ARG A 5 17.76 -1.10 12.21
C ARG A 5 16.72 -1.86 13.01
N GLY A 6 16.13 -1.17 13.99
CA GLY A 6 14.96 -1.64 14.72
C GLY A 6 13.86 -1.98 13.72
N SER A 7 13.13 -3.05 14.03
CA SER A 7 12.04 -3.64 13.27
C SER A 7 10.95 -2.64 12.87
N ALA A 8 11.15 -1.87 11.80
CA ALA A 8 10.16 -0.95 11.22
C ALA A 8 9.47 -1.54 9.98
N ARG A 9 9.28 -2.87 9.93
CA ARG A 9 8.94 -3.58 8.68
C ARG A 9 7.47 -3.92 8.48
N GLN A 10 6.53 -3.38 9.26
CA GLN A 10 5.11 -3.69 9.06
C GLN A 10 4.13 -2.52 9.26
N ASP A 11 4.57 -1.39 9.82
CA ASP A 11 3.64 -0.28 10.05
C ASP A 11 3.25 0.43 8.75
N VAL A 12 1.96 0.75 8.66
CA VAL A 12 1.42 1.53 7.55
C VAL A 12 1.87 2.98 7.70
N LEU A 13 2.73 3.43 6.79
CA LEU A 13 3.19 4.82 6.73
C LEU A 13 2.08 5.76 6.23
N ARG A 14 1.33 5.29 5.22
CA ARG A 14 0.20 6.01 4.63
C ARG A 14 -0.77 5.03 3.98
N CYS A 15 -2.04 5.36 4.03
CA CYS A 15 -3.07 4.69 3.25
C CYS A 15 -4.08 5.70 2.68
N GLY A 16 -4.77 5.32 1.60
CA GLY A 16 -5.76 6.19 0.97
C GLY A 16 -6.24 5.69 -0.40
N TRP A 17 -7.34 6.28 -0.85
CA TRP A 17 -7.90 6.03 -2.18
C TRP A 17 -7.10 6.77 -3.25
N LEU A 18 -6.64 6.05 -4.27
CA LEU A 18 -6.02 6.62 -5.47
C LEU A 18 -6.56 5.96 -6.74
N ARG A 19 -6.35 6.60 -7.89
CA ARG A 19 -6.67 6.03 -9.21
C ARG A 19 -5.43 5.34 -9.80
N LYS A 20 -5.60 4.08 -10.21
CA LYS A 20 -4.57 3.26 -10.86
C LYS A 20 -4.98 2.93 -12.29
N GLN A 21 -4.07 3.07 -13.24
CA GLN A 21 -4.28 2.60 -14.60
C GLN A 21 -4.09 1.07 -14.70
N GLY A 22 -4.95 0.41 -15.46
CA GLY A 22 -4.82 -1.00 -15.79
C GLY A 22 -3.59 -1.26 -16.67
N GLY A 23 -2.95 -2.41 -16.45
CA GLY A 23 -1.75 -2.80 -17.21
C GLY A 23 -2.07 -3.14 -18.66
N PHE A 24 -3.07 -4.02 -18.84
CA PHE A 24 -3.52 -4.51 -20.14
C PHE A 24 -4.55 -3.56 -20.78
N VAL A 25 -5.74 -3.44 -20.18
CA VAL A 25 -6.73 -2.44 -20.58
C VAL A 25 -6.41 -1.12 -19.87
N LYS A 26 -6.29 -0.02 -20.63
CA LYS A 26 -5.90 1.30 -20.12
C LYS A 26 -7.03 2.06 -19.40
N THR A 27 -7.85 1.33 -18.64
CA THR A 27 -8.90 1.89 -17.78
C THR A 27 -8.33 2.38 -16.46
N TRP A 28 -8.99 3.36 -15.84
CA TRP A 28 -8.64 3.86 -14.52
C TRP A 28 -9.56 3.23 -13.48
N HIS A 29 -8.98 2.68 -12.42
CA HIS A 29 -9.73 2.10 -11.31
C HIS A 29 -9.34 2.76 -9.99
N THR A 30 -10.33 2.99 -9.14
CA THR A 30 -10.10 3.39 -7.75
C THR A 30 -9.68 2.17 -6.93
N ARG A 31 -8.56 2.28 -6.21
CA ARG A 31 -8.02 1.24 -5.34
C ARG A 31 -7.59 1.86 -4.02
N TRP A 32 -7.67 1.08 -2.95
CA TRP A 32 -7.15 1.46 -1.66
C TRP A 32 -5.66 1.14 -1.62
N PHE A 33 -4.81 2.14 -1.46
CA PHE A 33 -3.35 1.98 -1.43
C PHE A 33 -2.83 1.97 -0.01
N VAL A 34 -1.81 1.17 0.23
CA VAL A 34 -1.14 1.04 1.53
C VAL A 34 0.37 1.04 1.32
N LEU A 35 1.05 2.02 1.91
CA LEU A 35 2.51 2.13 1.91
C LEU A 35 3.07 1.57 3.22
N ARG A 36 3.85 0.50 3.15
CA ARG A 36 4.56 -0.11 4.29
C ARG A 36 6.06 -0.13 3.97
N GLY A 37 6.86 0.63 4.72
CA GLY A 37 8.27 0.83 4.38
C GLY A 37 8.44 1.42 2.98
N ASP A 38 9.10 0.69 2.09
CA ASP A 38 9.36 1.04 0.69
C ASP A 38 8.42 0.34 -0.31
N GLN A 39 7.46 -0.45 0.19
CA GLN A 39 6.55 -1.25 -0.63
C GLN A 39 5.16 -0.63 -0.65
N LEU A 40 4.60 -0.54 -1.87
CA LEU A 40 3.28 -0.01 -2.14
C LEU A 40 2.34 -1.14 -2.56
N TYR A 41 1.36 -1.43 -1.72
CA TYR A 41 0.31 -2.40 -1.97
C TYR A 41 -0.98 -1.68 -2.39
N TYR A 42 -1.88 -2.41 -3.05
CA TYR A 42 -3.21 -1.92 -3.35
C TYR A 42 -4.24 -3.03 -3.28
N TYR A 43 -5.45 -2.65 -2.86
CA TYR A 43 -6.57 -3.54 -2.60
C TYR A 43 -7.83 -3.01 -3.26
N LYS A 44 -8.87 -3.84 -3.35
CA LYS A 44 -10.15 -3.41 -3.92
C LYS A 44 -10.79 -2.34 -3.05
N ASP A 45 -10.70 -2.48 -1.74
CA ASP A 45 -11.26 -1.59 -0.73
C ASP A 45 -10.42 -1.56 0.56
N GLU A 46 -10.84 -0.73 1.53
CA GLU A 46 -10.16 -0.56 2.82
C GLU A 46 -10.29 -1.81 3.71
N ASP A 47 -11.41 -2.52 3.63
CA ASP A 47 -11.70 -3.64 4.53
C ASP A 47 -10.82 -4.85 4.24
N GLU A 48 -10.43 -5.05 2.97
CA GLU A 48 -9.42 -6.02 2.56
C GLU A 48 -8.04 -5.79 3.23
N THR A 49 -7.73 -4.54 3.63
CA THR A 49 -6.51 -4.24 4.40
C THR A 49 -6.60 -4.66 5.87
N LYS A 50 -7.81 -4.64 6.46
CA LYS A 50 -8.05 -5.00 7.87
C LYS A 50 -8.05 -6.52 8.08
N ALA A 51 -8.28 -7.28 7.01
CA ALA A 51 -8.32 -8.74 7.02
C ALA A 51 -6.93 -9.41 6.85
N LEU A 52 -5.85 -8.62 6.68
CA LEU A 52 -4.47 -9.06 6.45
C LEU A 52 -3.53 -8.59 7.57
#